data_AF-A0A8X6VKX0-F1
#
_entry.id   AF-A0A8X6VKX0-F1
#
_cell.length_a   1.000
_cell.length_b   1.000
_cell.length_c   1.000
_cell.angle_alpha   90.00
_cell.angle_beta   90.00
_cell.angle_gamma   90.00
#
_symmetry.space_group_name_H-M   'P 1'
#
loop_
_entity.id
_entity.type
_entity.pdbx_description
1 polymer ?
#
loop_
_entity_poly.entity_id
_entity_poly.type
_entity_poly.pdbx_seq_one_letter_code
_entity_poly.pdbx_strand_id
1 'polypeptide(L)'
;MLSAPDKALLVKLFYMNEESATIALHKSRVQKNVKSGKGPLTPAGLLKLVKRFEETGKLEDRARAGRPCLKEERAPCIAVEMEAIASEAASGTSSAREAARRLGLPPSSVSNILCRILQLYPYKLQSCHELLPADTAQREAFAKWAFSKMEQVPT
;
A
#
# COMPACT_ATOMS: atom_id res chain seq x y z
N MET A 1 -1.44 -23.75 8.86
CA MET A 1 -0.06 -23.30 9.16
C MET A 1 0.24 -23.71 10.60
N LEU A 2 1.43 -24.25 10.89
CA LEU A 2 1.80 -24.57 12.28
C LEU A 2 2.01 -23.26 13.06
N SER A 3 1.49 -23.20 14.28
CA SER A 3 1.73 -22.08 15.17
C SER A 3 3.21 -22.02 15.61
N ALA A 4 3.72 -20.84 15.97
CA ALA A 4 5.08 -20.68 16.50
C ALA A 4 5.41 -21.63 17.69
N PRO A 5 4.55 -21.76 18.73
CA PRO A 5 4.75 -22.76 19.79
C PRO A 5 4.79 -24.20 19.28
N ASP A 6 4.04 -24.51 18.22
CA ASP A 6 4.00 -25.86 17.64
C ASP A 6 5.32 -26.22 16.98
N LYS A 7 5.91 -25.25 16.27
CA LYS A 7 7.24 -25.37 15.68
C LYS A 7 8.31 -25.53 16.77
N ALA A 8 8.20 -24.77 17.86
CA ALA A 8 9.15 -24.86 18.98
C ALA A 8 9.11 -26.24 19.65
N LEU A 9 7.91 -26.78 19.88
CA LEU A 9 7.73 -28.13 20.41
C LEU A 9 8.37 -29.19 19.50
N LEU A 10 8.18 -29.06 18.18
CA LEU A 10 8.78 -29.99 17.21
C LEU A 10 10.31 -29.95 17.22
N VAL A 11 10.90 -28.75 17.22
CA VAL A 11 12.36 -28.59 17.27
C VAL A 11 12.93 -29.10 18.59
N LYS A 12 12.26 -28.84 19.72
CA LYS A 12 12.63 -29.40 21.03
C LYS A 12 12.62 -30.94 21.00
N LEU A 13 11.54 -31.53 20.49
CA LEU A 13 11.43 -32.99 20.38
C LEU A 13 12.46 -33.57 19.40
N PHE A 14 12.85 -32.84 18.35
CA PHE A 14 13.89 -33.29 17.44
C PHE A 14 15.23 -33.49 18.15
N TYR A 15 15.70 -32.49 18.89
CA TYR A 15 16.97 -32.59 19.62
C TYR A 15 16.92 -33.57 20.80
N MET A 16 15.76 -33.72 21.47
CA MET A 16 15.59 -34.69 22.55
C MET A 16 15.59 -36.16 22.08
N ASN A 17 15.49 -36.42 20.78
CA ASN A 17 15.37 -37.78 20.23
C ASN A 17 16.46 -38.06 19.19
N GLU A 18 17.71 -37.66 19.47
CA GLU A 18 18.88 -37.96 18.63
C GLU A 18 18.67 -37.55 17.16
N GLU A 19 18.07 -36.39 16.93
CA GLU A 19 17.85 -35.83 15.59
C GLU A 19 16.96 -36.70 14.69
N SER A 20 16.13 -37.56 15.30
CA SER A 20 15.16 -38.38 14.57
C SER A 20 13.88 -37.62 14.26
N ALA A 21 13.75 -37.16 13.00
CA ALA A 21 12.57 -36.42 12.53
C ALA A 21 11.27 -37.25 12.61
N THR A 22 11.34 -38.56 12.38
CA THR A 22 10.19 -39.46 12.44
C THR A 22 9.68 -39.64 13.88
N ILE A 23 10.58 -39.86 14.83
CA ILE A 23 10.25 -40.00 16.25
C ILE A 23 9.72 -38.69 16.81
N ALA A 24 10.34 -37.56 16.47
CA ALA A 24 9.89 -36.23 16.91
C ALA A 24 8.47 -35.92 16.41
N LEU A 25 8.17 -36.20 15.14
CA LEU A 25 6.82 -36.05 14.59
C LEU A 25 5.82 -36.99 15.24
N HIS A 26 6.20 -38.25 15.48
CA HIS A 26 5.35 -39.21 16.17
C HIS A 26 4.99 -38.73 17.58
N LYS A 27 5.98 -38.36 18.40
CA LYS A 27 5.76 -37.84 19.76
C LYS A 27 4.93 -36.56 19.77
N SER A 28 5.18 -35.64 18.83
CA SER A 28 4.40 -34.41 18.69
C SER A 28 2.92 -34.69 18.36
N ARG A 29 2.64 -35.67 17.49
CA ARG A 29 1.28 -36.08 17.13
C ARG A 29 0.55 -36.71 18.30
N VAL A 30 1.22 -37.58 19.05
CA VAL A 30 0.68 -38.18 20.28
C VAL A 30 0.32 -37.09 21.29
N GLN A 31 1.24 -36.16 21.55
CA GLN A 31 1.02 -35.08 22.52
C GLN A 31 -0.13 -34.13 22.12
N LYS A 32 -0.45 -34.05 20.83
CA LYS A 32 -1.52 -33.21 20.28
C LYS A 32 -2.78 -33.96 19.87
N ASN A 33 -2.87 -35.26 20.13
CA ASN A 33 -3.99 -36.11 19.71
C ASN A 33 -4.30 -36.00 18.20
N VAL A 34 -3.28 -35.87 17.35
CA VAL A 34 -3.43 -35.80 15.89
C VAL A 34 -3.27 -37.20 15.29
N LYS A 35 -4.23 -37.61 14.44
CA LYS A 35 -4.19 -38.92 13.77
C LYS A 35 -2.92 -39.11 12.93
N SER A 36 -2.31 -40.29 13.01
CA SER A 36 -1.19 -40.71 12.16
C SER A 36 -1.53 -40.54 10.68
N GLY A 37 -0.60 -39.96 9.91
CA GLY A 37 -0.79 -39.65 8.49
C GLY A 37 -1.51 -38.34 8.17
N LYS A 38 -2.21 -37.70 9.13
CA LYS A 38 -2.87 -36.40 8.94
C LYS A 38 -2.11 -35.22 9.57
N GLY A 39 -0.80 -35.40 9.78
CA GLY A 39 0.05 -34.38 10.39
C GLY A 39 0.35 -33.21 9.43
N PRO A 40 0.47 -31.98 9.93
CA PRO A 40 0.69 -30.79 9.09
C PRO A 40 2.11 -30.70 8.51
N LEU A 41 3.01 -31.61 8.89
CA LEU A 41 4.41 -31.60 8.51
C LEU A 41 4.91 -33.02 8.20
N THR A 42 5.66 -33.14 7.12
CA THR A 42 6.39 -34.36 6.72
C THR A 42 7.77 -34.41 7.39
N PRO A 43 8.45 -35.56 7.47
CA PRO A 43 9.81 -35.65 8.01
C PRO A 43 10.78 -34.68 7.33
N ALA A 44 10.74 -34.60 6.00
CA ALA A 44 11.51 -33.63 5.23
C ALA A 44 11.14 -32.16 5.56
N GLY A 45 9.85 -31.90 5.85
CA GLY A 45 9.40 -30.60 6.31
C GLY A 45 9.97 -30.21 7.67
N LEU A 46 10.13 -31.17 8.59
CA LEU A 46 10.75 -30.95 9.89
C LEU A 46 12.25 -30.66 9.74
N LEU A 47 12.98 -31.42 8.92
CA LEU A 47 14.39 -31.13 8.65
C LEU A 47 14.59 -29.73 8.05
N LYS A 48 13.72 -29.30 7.12
CA LYS A 48 13.73 -27.93 6.60
C LYS A 48 13.39 -26.88 7.67
N LEU A 49 12.57 -27.22 8.66
CA LEU A 49 12.27 -26.32 9.78
C LEU A 49 13.48 -26.17 10.70
N VAL A 50 14.12 -27.29 11.07
CA VAL A 50 15.33 -27.31 11.91
C VAL A 50 16.48 -26.58 11.23
N LYS A 51 16.76 -26.88 9.96
CA LYS A 51 17.80 -26.18 9.18
C LYS A 51 17.61 -24.66 9.18
N ARG A 52 16.37 -24.19 8.97
CA ARG A 52 16.05 -22.75 9.01
C ARG A 52 16.23 -22.15 10.42
N PHE A 53 15.90 -22.93 11.44
CA PHE A 53 16.11 -22.53 12.83
C PHE A 53 17.60 -22.43 13.16
N GLU A 54 18.44 -23.36 12.72
CA GLU A 54 19.90 -23.30 12.88
C GLU A 54 20.50 -22.11 12.13
N GLU A 55 20.03 -21.82 10.90
CA GLU A 55 20.51 -20.68 10.10
C GLU A 55 20.13 -19.31 10.70
N THR A 56 18.90 -19.16 11.20
CA THR A 56 18.31 -17.85 11.53
C THR A 56 18.09 -17.65 13.04
N GLY A 57 18.09 -18.71 13.85
CA GLY A 57 17.73 -18.70 15.26
C GLY A 57 16.24 -18.46 15.55
N LYS A 58 15.40 -18.39 14.50
CA LYS A 58 13.98 -17.99 14.59
C LYS A 58 13.07 -19.07 14.01
N LEU A 59 11.90 -19.26 14.62
CA LEU A 59 10.85 -20.19 14.16
C LEU A 59 9.68 -19.48 13.44
N GLU A 60 9.72 -18.15 13.42
CA GLU A 60 8.77 -17.33 12.69
C GLU A 60 8.87 -17.56 11.18
N ASP A 61 7.74 -17.42 10.50
CA ASP A 61 7.74 -17.52 9.04
C ASP A 61 8.56 -16.36 8.45
N ARG A 62 9.44 -16.66 7.50
CA ARG A 62 10.18 -15.63 6.78
C ARG A 62 9.18 -14.72 6.06
N ALA A 63 9.48 -13.41 6.05
CA ALA A 63 8.75 -12.47 5.21
C ALA A 63 8.80 -12.99 3.76
N ARG A 64 7.64 -13.14 3.14
CA ARG A 64 7.58 -13.53 1.73
C ARG A 64 7.98 -12.32 0.91
N ALA A 65 8.98 -12.47 0.05
CA ALA A 65 9.18 -11.51 -1.02
C ALA A 65 7.94 -11.57 -1.92
N GLY A 66 7.15 -10.49 -1.91
CA GLY A 66 6.02 -10.35 -2.82
C GLY A 66 6.51 -10.14 -4.26
N ARG A 67 5.57 -10.06 -5.21
CA ARG A 67 5.89 -9.61 -6.56
C ARG A 67 6.40 -8.16 -6.50
N PRO A 68 7.53 -7.82 -7.15
CA PRO A 68 8.04 -6.45 -7.16
C PRO A 68 6.98 -5.49 -7.73
N CYS A 69 6.85 -4.33 -7.09
CA CYS A 69 5.84 -3.34 -7.45
C CYS A 69 6.37 -2.44 -8.57
N LEU A 70 5.90 -2.63 -9.82
CA LEU A 70 6.25 -1.79 -10.97
C LEU A 70 5.76 -0.32 -10.87
N LYS A 71 5.17 0.07 -9.74
CA LYS A 71 4.53 1.39 -9.57
C LYS A 71 5.55 2.49 -9.29
N GLU A 72 6.62 2.19 -8.55
CA GLU A 72 7.66 3.17 -8.18
C GLU A 72 8.50 3.56 -9.40
N GLU A 73 8.93 2.58 -10.19
CA GLU A 73 9.68 2.81 -11.44
C GLU A 73 8.90 3.66 -12.45
N ARG A 74 7.57 3.52 -12.49
CA ARG A 74 6.69 4.23 -13.44
C ARG A 74 6.24 5.61 -12.95
N ALA A 75 6.44 5.92 -11.67
CA ALA A 75 6.04 7.19 -11.06
C ALA A 75 6.60 8.44 -11.77
N PRO A 76 7.91 8.54 -12.07
CA PRO A 76 8.45 9.73 -12.72
C PRO A 76 7.86 9.95 -14.12
N CYS A 77 7.69 8.90 -14.93
CA CYS A 77 7.11 9.02 -16.27
C CYS A 77 5.66 9.52 -16.22
N ILE A 78 4.87 9.05 -15.25
CA ILE A 78 3.49 9.50 -15.08
C ILE A 78 3.44 10.96 -14.58
N ALA A 79 4.35 11.37 -13.70
CA ALA A 79 4.40 12.75 -13.21
C ALA A 79 4.67 13.74 -14.35
N VAL A 80 5.67 13.46 -15.18
CA VAL A 80 6.03 14.28 -16.34
C VAL A 80 4.87 14.38 -17.32
N GLU A 81 4.21 13.26 -17.63
CA GLU A 81 3.09 13.27 -18.58
C GLU A 81 1.88 14.06 -18.05
N MET A 82 1.63 14.01 -16.74
CA MET A 82 0.56 14.80 -16.13
C MET A 82 0.83 16.31 -16.21
N GLU A 83 2.08 16.73 -16.05
CA GLU A 83 2.51 18.12 -16.20
C GLU A 83 2.41 18.59 -17.67
N ALA A 84 2.77 17.71 -18.62
CA ALA A 84 2.59 17.98 -20.05
C ALA A 84 1.11 18.18 -20.40
N ILE A 85 0.23 17.29 -19.96
CA ILE A 85 -1.23 17.42 -20.18
C ILE A 85 -1.77 18.72 -19.56
N ALA A 86 -1.32 19.07 -18.35
CA ALA A 86 -1.74 20.30 -17.69
C ALA A 86 -1.31 21.56 -18.48
N SER A 87 -0.11 21.53 -19.07
CA SER A 87 0.45 22.64 -19.84
C SER A 87 -0.21 22.81 -21.20
N GLU A 88 -0.65 21.71 -21.82
CA GLU A 88 -1.40 21.74 -23.08
C GLU A 88 -2.85 22.20 -22.89
N ALA A 89 -3.43 21.99 -21.71
CA ALA A 89 -4.80 22.37 -21.42
C ALA A 89 -4.90 23.87 -21.06
N ALA A 90 -5.70 24.62 -21.81
CA ALA A 90 -5.99 26.04 -21.51
C ALA A 90 -6.59 26.28 -20.11
N SER A 91 -7.26 25.26 -19.56
CA SER A 91 -7.86 25.27 -18.22
C SER A 91 -6.92 24.81 -17.11
N GLY A 92 -5.67 24.43 -17.41
CA GLY A 92 -4.72 23.87 -16.44
C GLY A 92 -5.15 22.51 -15.86
N THR A 93 -6.11 21.83 -16.50
CA THR A 93 -6.65 20.54 -16.02
C THR A 93 -5.82 19.37 -16.53
N SER A 94 -5.42 18.46 -15.64
CA SER A 94 -4.72 17.23 -16.00
C SER A 94 -5.60 15.98 -15.82
N SER A 95 -5.74 15.16 -16.86
CA SER A 95 -6.58 13.94 -16.83
C SER A 95 -5.77 12.65 -16.68
N ALA A 96 -6.01 11.91 -15.59
CA ALA A 96 -5.38 10.60 -15.37
C ALA A 96 -5.73 9.56 -16.44
N ARG A 97 -6.93 9.64 -17.04
CA ARG A 97 -7.32 8.77 -18.16
C ARG A 97 -6.58 9.12 -19.44
N GLU A 98 -6.27 10.39 -19.64
CA GLU A 98 -5.49 10.83 -20.78
C GLU A 98 -4.04 10.38 -20.67
N ALA A 99 -3.40 10.59 -19.51
CA ALA A 99 -2.07 10.07 -19.23
C ALA A 99 -1.99 8.55 -19.42
N ALA A 100 -3.02 7.81 -19.00
CA ALA A 100 -3.11 6.37 -19.22
C ALA A 100 -3.12 5.99 -20.70
N ARG A 101 -3.85 6.73 -21.56
CA ARG A 101 -3.85 6.51 -23.01
C ARG A 101 -2.51 6.83 -23.65
N ARG A 102 -1.91 7.98 -23.30
CA ARG A 102 -0.61 8.42 -23.86
C ARG A 102 0.53 7.45 -23.51
N LEU A 103 0.54 6.94 -22.28
CA LEU A 103 1.55 6.01 -21.79
C LEU A 103 1.23 4.53 -22.07
N GLY A 104 0.07 4.21 -22.63
CA GLY A 104 -0.36 2.82 -22.85
C GLY A 104 -0.53 2.02 -21.54
N LEU A 105 -0.89 2.70 -20.44
CA LEU A 105 -1.02 2.10 -19.11
C LEU A 105 -2.48 1.89 -18.72
N PRO A 106 -2.81 0.91 -17.87
CA PRO A 106 -4.14 0.80 -17.30
C PRO A 106 -4.48 2.05 -16.46
N PRO A 107 -5.69 2.65 -16.59
CA PRO A 107 -6.08 3.84 -15.82
C PRO A 107 -5.99 3.65 -14.30
N SER A 108 -6.24 2.43 -13.82
CA SER A 108 -6.09 2.08 -12.41
C SER A 108 -4.64 2.12 -11.94
N SER A 109 -3.67 1.83 -12.81
CA SER A 109 -2.25 1.93 -12.47
C SER A 109 -1.83 3.38 -12.33
N VAL A 110 -2.22 4.23 -13.28
CA VAL A 110 -1.96 5.67 -13.24
C VAL A 110 -2.61 6.30 -12.00
N SER A 111 -3.89 6.04 -11.74
CA SER A 111 -4.57 6.55 -10.54
C SER A 111 -3.93 6.07 -9.23
N ASN A 112 -3.52 4.80 -9.15
CA ASN A 112 -2.82 4.29 -7.97
C ASN A 112 -1.47 4.99 -7.75
N ILE A 113 -0.72 5.24 -8.83
CA ILE A 113 0.58 5.92 -8.74
C ILE A 113 0.38 7.38 -8.35
N LEU A 114 -0.58 8.07 -8.95
CA LEU A 114 -0.94 9.44 -8.58
C LEU A 114 -1.31 9.55 -7.10
N CYS A 115 -2.26 8.74 -6.61
CA CYS A 115 -2.77 8.87 -5.26
C CYS A 115 -1.89 8.23 -4.17
N ARG A 116 -1.15 7.14 -4.46
CA ARG A 116 -0.40 6.39 -3.43
C ARG A 116 1.09 6.70 -3.40
N ILE A 117 1.67 7.09 -4.53
CA ILE A 117 3.11 7.37 -4.63
C ILE A 117 3.35 8.87 -4.73
N LEU A 118 2.71 9.52 -5.71
CA LEU A 118 2.89 10.95 -5.97
C LEU A 118 2.05 11.83 -5.03
N GLN A 119 1.13 11.25 -4.25
CA GLN A 119 0.23 11.96 -3.33
C GLN A 119 -0.57 13.09 -4.01
N LEU A 120 -0.85 12.93 -5.31
CA LEU A 120 -1.66 13.85 -6.10
C LEU A 120 -3.12 13.38 -6.08
N TYR A 121 -3.96 14.16 -5.41
CA TYR A 121 -5.38 13.91 -5.29
C TYR A 121 -6.17 14.88 -6.17
N PRO A 122 -7.29 14.42 -6.78
CA PRO A 122 -8.19 15.32 -7.49
C PRO A 122 -8.67 16.40 -6.53
N TYR A 123 -8.44 17.67 -6.87
CA TYR A 123 -8.99 18.77 -6.09
C TYR A 123 -10.48 18.94 -6.41
N LYS A 124 -11.26 19.36 -5.41
CA LYS A 124 -12.68 19.68 -5.59
C LYS A 124 -12.81 21.05 -6.25
N LEU A 125 -13.04 21.08 -7.56
CA LEU A 125 -13.36 22.31 -8.28
C LEU A 125 -14.72 22.84 -7.80
N GLN A 126 -14.77 24.10 -7.39
CA GLN A 126 -16.01 24.82 -7.12
C GLN A 126 -16.49 25.45 -8.42
N SER A 127 -17.77 25.24 -8.75
CA SER A 127 -18.40 25.98 -9.86
C SER A 127 -18.68 27.39 -9.38
N CYS A 128 -18.09 28.38 -10.04
CA CYS A 128 -18.31 29.79 -9.79
C CYS A 128 -19.09 30.40 -10.95
N HIS A 129 -19.92 31.41 -10.69
CA HIS A 129 -20.53 32.19 -11.75
C HIS A 129 -19.45 33.00 -12.48
N GLU A 130 -19.58 33.06 -13.80
CA GLU A 130 -18.73 33.90 -14.64
C GLU A 130 -18.89 35.38 -14.24
N LEU A 131 -17.77 36.09 -14.17
CA LEU A 131 -17.71 37.51 -13.88
C LEU A 131 -17.72 38.28 -15.19
N LEU A 132 -18.75 39.08 -15.42
CA LEU A 132 -18.76 40.00 -16.55
C LEU A 132 -17.83 41.19 -16.25
N PRO A 133 -17.25 41.86 -17.28
CA PRO A 133 -16.34 42.99 -17.05
C PRO A 133 -16.95 44.15 -16.22
N ALA A 134 -18.28 44.32 -16.28
CA ALA A 134 -19.00 45.32 -15.49
C ALA A 134 -19.10 44.96 -13.99
N ASP A 135 -19.05 43.67 -13.65
CA ASP A 135 -19.25 43.19 -12.29
C ASP A 135 -18.05 43.50 -11.39
N THR A 136 -16.85 43.59 -11.96
CA THR A 136 -15.61 43.81 -11.20
C THR A 136 -15.67 45.11 -10.40
N ALA A 137 -16.07 46.21 -11.05
CA ALA A 137 -16.16 47.53 -10.42
C ALA A 137 -17.24 47.58 -9.32
N GLN A 138 -18.40 46.97 -9.57
CA GLN A 138 -19.50 46.92 -8.59
C GLN A 138 -19.13 46.11 -7.36
N ARG A 139 -18.49 44.95 -7.56
CA ARG A 139 -18.05 44.07 -6.47
C ARG A 139 -16.93 44.71 -5.65
N GLU A 140 -16.00 45.40 -6.30
CA GLU A 140 -14.93 46.12 -5.61
C GLU A 140 -15.47 47.30 -4.77
N ALA A 141 -16.40 48.08 -5.34
CA ALA A 141 -17.06 49.17 -4.62
C ALA A 141 -17.83 48.66 -3.39
N PHE A 142 -18.59 47.57 -3.56
CA PHE A 142 -19.29 46.91 -2.44
C PHE A 142 -18.31 46.44 -1.37
N ALA A 143 -17.22 45.77 -1.75
CA ALA A 143 -16.22 45.29 -0.81
C ALA A 143 -15.61 46.45 0.00
N LYS A 144 -15.18 47.53 -0.67
CA LYS A 144 -14.64 48.74 -0.02
C LYS A 144 -15.64 49.37 0.95
N TRP A 145 -16.90 49.49 0.55
CA TRP A 145 -17.97 49.98 1.41
C TRP A 145 -18.17 49.08 2.64
N ALA A 146 -18.22 47.76 2.46
CA ALA A 146 -18.41 46.80 3.53
C ALA A 146 -17.26 46.85 4.55
N PHE A 147 -16.00 46.93 4.08
CA PHE A 147 -14.84 47.10 4.95
C PHE A 147 -14.91 48.37 5.78
N SER A 148 -15.25 49.52 5.17
CA SER A 148 -15.40 50.79 5.89
C SER A 148 -16.50 50.73 6.96
N LYS A 149 -17.55 49.93 6.75
CA LYS A 149 -18.61 49.70 7.76
C LYS A 149 -18.19 48.79 8.89
N MET A 150 -17.35 47.78 8.64
CA MET A 150 -16.80 46.92 9.69
C MET A 150 -15.88 47.67 10.64
N GLU A 151 -15.08 48.62 10.14
CA GLU A 151 -14.18 49.45 10.97
C GLU A 151 -14.94 50.44 11.89
N GLN A 152 -16.19 50.76 11.57
CA GLN A 152 -17.02 51.72 12.33
C GLN A 152 -17.82 51.09 13.47
N VAL A 153 -17.83 49.76 13.61
CA VAL A 153 -18.48 49.08 14.74
C VAL A 153 -17.46 48.96 15.88
N PRO A 154 -17.62 49.68 16.99
CA PRO A 154 -16.78 49.45 18.15
C PRO A 154 -17.15 48.09 18.75
N THR A 155 -16.15 47.24 18.98
CA THR A 155 -16.26 46.02 19.82
C THR A 155 -16.79 46.32 21.21
#